data_AF-A0A956KAY9-F1
#
_entry.id   AF-A0A956KAY9-F1
#
_cell.length_a   1.000
_cell.length_b   1.000
_cell.length_c   1.000
_cell.angle_alpha   90.00
_cell.angle_beta   90.00
_cell.angle_gamma   90.00
#
_symmetry.space_group_name_H-M   'P 1'
#
loop_
_entity.id
_entity.type
_entity.pdbx_description
1 polymer ?
#
loop_
_entity_poly.entity_id
_entity_poly.type
_entity_poly.pdbx_seq_one_letter_code
_entity_poly.pdbx_strand_id
1 'polypeptide(L)'
;MLGKLRRIRALVIFEALLTAGAAITAFVDPARIFAPLIDGPVPDGITLMGPWLGTCWLVMALFLRSLTKIRDAGALRVLLTGFALGDVLQLAALYTLVEACGSWGPAAYVHAGVGIVLALNRAQALLIADALASTAPADS
;
A
#
# COMPACT_ATOMS: atom_id res chain seq x y z
N MET A 1 -10.19 23.43 3.82
CA MET A 1 -9.62 22.52 2.79
C MET A 1 -8.10 22.30 2.95
N LEU A 2 -7.27 23.35 3.08
CA LEU A 2 -5.80 23.24 3.20
C LEU A 2 -5.30 22.29 4.30
N GLY A 3 -5.96 22.24 5.46
CA GLY A 3 -5.60 21.33 6.56
C GLY A 3 -5.82 19.85 6.25
N LYS A 4 -6.87 19.50 5.49
CA LYS A 4 -7.16 18.11 5.10
C LYS A 4 -6.17 17.60 4.06
N LEU A 5 -5.81 18.44 3.08
CA LEU A 5 -4.83 18.10 2.04
C LEU A 5 -3.42 17.86 2.63
N ARG A 6 -3.02 18.68 3.61
CA ARG A 6 -1.73 18.49 4.32
C ARG A 6 -1.68 17.17 5.09
N ARG A 7 -2.78 16.75 5.74
CA ARG A 7 -2.88 15.45 6.43
C ARG A 7 -2.74 14.28 5.47
N ILE A 8 -3.42 14.33 4.31
CA ILE A 8 -3.31 13.29 3.28
C ILE A 8 -1.85 13.18 2.80
N ARG A 9 -1.18 14.31 2.53
CA ARG A 9 0.23 14.30 2.10
C ARG A 9 1.16 13.73 3.17
N ALA A 10 0.98 14.10 4.44
CA ALA A 10 1.78 13.56 5.53
C ALA A 10 1.60 12.03 5.64
N LEU A 11 0.37 11.55 5.50
CA LEU A 11 0.05 10.12 5.53
C LEU A 11 0.68 9.36 4.36
N VAL A 12 0.60 9.90 3.15
CA VAL A 12 1.22 9.33 1.95
C VAL A 12 2.76 9.29 2.07
N ILE A 13 3.38 10.32 2.66
CA ILE A 13 4.84 10.34 2.91
C ILE A 13 5.21 9.25 3.92
N PHE A 14 4.47 9.17 5.02
CA PHE A 14 4.71 8.15 6.04
C PHE A 14 4.60 6.73 5.45
N GLU A 15 3.57 6.50 4.65
CA GLU A 15 3.36 5.23 3.96
C GLU A 15 4.47 4.92 2.94
N ALA A 16 4.95 5.90 2.20
CA ALA A 16 6.07 5.73 1.28
C ALA A 16 7.36 5.32 2.02
N LEU A 17 7.62 5.88 3.21
CA LEU A 17 8.77 5.53 4.03
C LEU A 17 8.68 4.11 4.58
N LEU A 18 7.51 3.71 5.09
CA LEU A 18 7.28 2.34 5.54
C LEU A 18 7.46 1.33 4.40
N THR A 19 6.90 1.64 3.23
CA THR A 19 6.97 0.79 2.05
C THR A 19 8.42 0.65 1.55
N ALA A 20 9.20 1.74 1.58
CA ALA A 20 10.62 1.69 1.24
C ALA A 20 11.43 0.85 2.26
N GLY A 21 11.12 0.94 3.55
CA GLY A 21 11.76 0.10 4.57
C GLY A 21 11.44 -1.39 4.39
N ALA A 22 10.19 -1.71 4.06
CA ALA A 22 9.78 -3.07 3.72
C ALA A 22 10.49 -3.58 2.45
N ALA A 23 10.63 -2.74 1.42
CA ALA A 23 11.37 -3.06 0.20
C ALA A 23 12.83 -3.43 0.49
N ILE A 24 13.52 -2.62 1.30
CA ILE A 24 14.91 -2.89 1.70
C ILE A 24 15.02 -4.23 2.43
N THR A 25 14.09 -4.50 3.35
CA THR A 25 14.07 -5.78 4.08
C THR A 25 13.85 -6.96 3.13
N ALA A 26 12.99 -6.81 2.12
CA ALA A 26 12.73 -7.84 1.11
C ALA A 26 13.95 -8.15 0.22
N PHE A 27 14.82 -7.15 -0.02
CA PHE A 27 16.07 -7.37 -0.74
C PHE A 27 17.18 -8.00 0.12
N VAL A 28 17.28 -7.61 1.39
CA VAL A 28 18.39 -8.00 2.27
C VAL A 28 18.13 -9.30 3.02
N ASP A 29 16.91 -9.47 3.54
CA ASP A 29 16.51 -10.59 4.37
C ASP A 29 15.00 -10.89 4.19
N PRO A 30 14.61 -11.52 3.08
CA PRO A 30 13.20 -11.78 2.78
C PRO A 30 12.54 -12.74 3.77
N ALA A 31 13.29 -13.66 4.37
CA ALA A 31 12.77 -14.58 5.37
C ALA A 31 12.18 -13.82 6.58
N ARG A 32 12.79 -12.68 6.95
CA ARG A 32 12.30 -11.82 8.03
C ARG A 32 10.92 -11.20 7.77
N ILE A 33 10.51 -11.06 6.52
CA ILE A 33 9.16 -10.58 6.17
C ILE A 33 8.13 -11.69 6.32
N PHE A 34 8.47 -12.91 5.90
CA PHE A 34 7.51 -14.00 5.81
C PHE A 34 7.40 -14.84 7.09
N ALA A 35 8.49 -14.99 7.84
CA ALA A 35 8.52 -15.81 9.07
C ALA A 35 7.50 -15.36 10.13
N PRO A 36 7.24 -14.04 10.34
CA PRO A 36 6.19 -13.62 11.27
C PRO A 36 4.75 -13.83 10.76
N LEU A 37 4.57 -14.00 9.45
CA LEU A 37 3.26 -14.09 8.81
C LEU A 37 2.67 -15.51 8.84
N ILE A 38 3.49 -16.52 9.10
CA ILE A 38 3.13 -17.93 8.97
C ILE A 38 3.60 -18.68 10.22
N ASP A 39 2.75 -19.53 10.78
CA ASP A 39 3.14 -20.40 11.89
C ASP A 39 3.84 -21.65 11.32
N GLY A 40 5.13 -21.55 11.03
CA GLY A 40 5.92 -22.66 10.50
C GLY A 40 7.17 -22.23 9.71
N PRO A 41 7.90 -23.20 9.11
CA PRO A 41 9.02 -22.89 8.23
C PRO A 41 8.50 -22.21 6.95
N VAL A 42 9.11 -21.08 6.59
CA VAL A 42 8.82 -20.40 5.32
C VAL A 42 9.35 -21.24 4.17
N PRO A 43 8.51 -21.63 3.19
CA PRO A 43 8.99 -22.36 2.02
C PRO A 43 10.05 -21.57 1.24
N ASP A 44 11.10 -22.24 0.79
CA ASP A 44 12.19 -21.60 0.02
C ASP A 44 11.70 -20.90 -1.26
N GLY A 45 10.63 -21.42 -1.88
CA GLY A 45 10.00 -20.77 -3.03
C GLY A 45 9.51 -19.34 -2.71
N ILE A 46 9.05 -19.09 -1.48
CA ILE A 46 8.55 -17.77 -1.05
C ILE A 46 9.70 -16.81 -0.78
N THR A 47 10.79 -17.29 -0.17
CA THR A 47 11.97 -16.44 0.09
C THR A 47 12.66 -16.01 -1.22
N LEU A 48 12.66 -16.86 -2.25
CA LEU A 48 13.15 -16.52 -3.60
C LEU A 48 12.31 -15.42 -4.29
N MET A 49 11.04 -15.24 -3.93
CA MET A 49 10.21 -14.15 -4.43
C MET A 49 10.49 -12.82 -3.72
N GLY A 50 11.25 -12.82 -2.63
CA GLY A 50 11.59 -11.65 -1.83
C GLY A 50 12.12 -10.45 -2.62
N PRO A 51 13.18 -10.60 -3.45
CA PRO A 51 13.70 -9.50 -4.26
C PRO A 51 12.67 -8.95 -5.27
N TRP A 52 11.80 -9.81 -5.81
CA TRP A 52 10.74 -9.37 -6.72
C TRP A 52 9.70 -8.55 -5.96
N LEU A 53 9.29 -9.01 -4.77
CA LEU A 53 8.42 -8.27 -3.85
C LEU A 53 9.05 -6.93 -3.42
N GLY A 54 10.35 -6.91 -3.13
CA GLY A 54 11.10 -5.70 -2.82
C GLY A 54 11.08 -4.69 -3.97
N THR A 55 11.16 -5.15 -5.22
CA THR A 55 11.05 -4.30 -6.40
C THR A 55 9.65 -3.69 -6.51
N CYS A 56 8.59 -4.49 -6.32
CA CYS A 56 7.22 -4.00 -6.32
C CYS A 56 6.99 -2.93 -5.25
N TRP A 57 7.46 -3.17 -4.03
CA TRP A 57 7.34 -2.20 -2.93
C TRP A 57 8.18 -0.95 -3.17
N LEU A 58 9.38 -1.05 -3.75
CA LEU A 58 10.18 0.12 -4.09
C LEU A 58 9.46 0.99 -5.13
N VAL A 59 8.91 0.37 -6.18
CA VAL A 59 8.09 1.07 -7.19
C VAL A 59 6.90 1.74 -6.50
N MET A 60 6.20 1.03 -5.61
CA MET A 60 5.08 1.59 -4.86
C MET A 60 5.48 2.81 -4.01
N ALA A 61 6.61 2.75 -3.30
CA ALA A 61 7.13 3.85 -2.51
C ALA A 61 7.43 5.09 -3.37
N LEU A 62 8.00 4.91 -4.57
CA LEU A 62 8.25 5.99 -5.52
C LEU A 62 6.95 6.58 -6.08
N PHE A 63 5.94 5.75 -6.33
CA PHE A 63 4.61 6.19 -6.75
C PHE A 63 3.91 7.00 -5.64
N LEU A 64 3.90 6.50 -4.40
CA LEU A 64 3.35 7.22 -3.24
C LEU A 64 4.03 8.58 -3.06
N ARG A 65 5.37 8.62 -3.14
CA ARG A 65 6.11 9.90 -3.11
C ARG A 65 5.65 10.84 -4.21
N SER A 66 5.35 10.33 -5.40
CA SER A 66 4.91 11.14 -6.55
C SER A 66 3.51 11.73 -6.34
N LEU A 67 2.60 11.04 -5.67
CA LEU A 67 1.27 11.57 -5.31
C LEU A 67 1.33 12.88 -4.54
N THR A 68 2.35 13.07 -3.70
CA THR A 68 2.52 14.29 -2.89
C THR A 68 2.71 15.55 -3.74
N LYS A 69 3.16 15.38 -4.99
CA LYS A 69 3.46 16.45 -5.94
C LYS A 69 2.28 16.76 -6.88
N ILE A 70 1.27 15.90 -6.91
CA ILE A 70 0.14 16.05 -7.83
C ILE A 70 -0.76 17.19 -7.36
N ARG A 71 -1.00 18.14 -8.27
CA ARG A 71 -1.87 19.30 -8.05
C ARG A 71 -3.20 19.17 -8.78
N ASP A 72 -3.22 18.40 -9.87
CA ASP A 72 -4.42 18.12 -10.63
C ASP A 72 -5.32 17.11 -9.90
N ALA A 73 -6.59 17.46 -9.71
CA ALA A 73 -7.53 16.63 -8.95
C ALA A 73 -7.93 15.36 -9.74
N GLY A 74 -8.00 15.43 -11.07
CA GLY A 74 -8.34 14.29 -11.92
C GLY A 74 -7.26 13.20 -11.91
N ALA A 75 -6.00 13.59 -12.08
CA ALA A 75 -4.85 12.69 -11.98
C ALA A 75 -4.70 12.10 -10.58
N LEU A 76 -4.93 12.91 -9.53
CA LEU A 76 -4.92 12.42 -8.16
C LEU A 76 -6.00 11.36 -7.93
N ARG A 77 -7.22 11.58 -8.45
CA ARG A 77 -8.33 10.63 -8.40
C ARG A 77 -7.97 9.30 -9.06
N VAL A 78 -7.52 9.33 -10.33
CA VAL A 78 -7.16 8.12 -11.08
C VAL A 78 -6.13 7.29 -10.34
N LEU A 79 -5.10 7.95 -9.79
CA LEU A 79 -4.06 7.25 -9.07
C LEU A 79 -4.57 6.69 -7.73
N LEU A 80 -5.34 7.45 -6.95
CA LEU A 80 -5.95 6.95 -5.71
C LEU A 80 -6.85 5.73 -5.95
N THR A 81 -7.59 5.70 -7.06
CA THR A 81 -8.36 4.52 -7.47
C THR A 81 -7.47 3.32 -7.77
N GLY A 82 -6.36 3.52 -8.48
CA GLY A 82 -5.36 2.48 -8.71
C GLY A 82 -4.77 1.91 -7.41
N PHE A 83 -4.51 2.78 -6.43
CA PHE A 83 -4.06 2.37 -5.10
C PHE A 83 -5.12 1.56 -4.33
N ALA A 84 -6.39 1.98 -4.38
CA ALA A 84 -7.48 1.24 -3.75
C ALA A 84 -7.63 -0.17 -4.36
N LEU A 85 -7.46 -0.31 -5.68
CA LEU A 85 -7.42 -1.62 -6.32
C LEU A 85 -6.22 -2.45 -5.85
N GLY A 86 -5.06 -1.81 -5.69
CA GLY A 86 -3.86 -2.43 -5.14
C GLY A 86 -4.08 -2.98 -3.72
N ASP A 87 -4.82 -2.28 -2.87
CA ASP A 87 -5.16 -2.76 -1.52
C ASP A 87 -6.01 -4.03 -1.55
N VAL A 88 -7.00 -4.08 -2.44
CA VAL A 88 -7.84 -5.27 -2.63
C VAL A 88 -6.99 -6.45 -3.10
N LEU A 89 -6.10 -6.23 -4.07
CA LEU A 89 -5.21 -7.28 -4.56
C LEU A 89 -4.24 -7.76 -3.48
N GLN A 90 -3.71 -6.85 -2.65
CA GLN A 90 -2.81 -7.20 -1.54
C GLN A 90 -3.53 -8.04 -0.48
N LEU A 91 -4.75 -7.68 -0.11
CA LEU A 91 -5.57 -8.46 0.84
C LEU A 91 -5.91 -9.84 0.27
N ALA A 92 -6.24 -9.93 -1.02
CA ALA A 92 -6.50 -11.21 -1.70
C ALA A 92 -5.24 -12.09 -1.71
N ALA A 93 -4.08 -11.53 -2.04
CA ALA A 93 -2.81 -12.25 -2.03
C ALA A 93 -2.44 -12.75 -0.62
N LEU A 94 -2.68 -11.96 0.42
CA LEU A 94 -2.46 -12.37 1.80
C LEU A 94 -3.39 -13.52 2.20
N TYR A 95 -4.66 -13.48 1.80
CA TYR A 95 -5.60 -14.57 2.02
C TYR A 95 -5.14 -15.86 1.32
N THR A 96 -4.76 -15.78 0.05
CA THR A 96 -4.26 -16.94 -0.72
C THR A 96 -2.98 -17.51 -0.14
N LEU A 97 -2.05 -16.65 0.31
CA LEU A 97 -0.84 -17.08 1.00
C LEU A 97 -1.18 -17.93 2.22
N VAL A 98 -2.15 -17.48 3.02
CA VAL A 98 -2.53 -18.22 4.21
C VAL A 98 -3.29 -19.50 3.88
N GLU A 99 -4.17 -19.48 2.89
CA GLU A 99 -4.82 -20.69 2.41
C GLU A 99 -3.78 -21.73 1.94
N ALA A 100 -2.74 -21.30 1.24
CA ALA A 100 -1.64 -22.15 0.80
C ALA A 100 -0.77 -22.66 1.95
N CYS A 101 -0.55 -21.86 3.00
CA CYS A 101 0.28 -22.21 4.15
C CYS A 101 -0.48 -22.92 5.29
N GLY A 102 -1.82 -22.90 5.27
CA GLY A 102 -2.69 -23.57 6.24
C GLY A 102 -2.78 -22.92 7.63
N SER A 103 -2.06 -21.82 7.88
CA SER A 103 -2.06 -21.11 9.17
C SER A 103 -1.80 -19.60 9.02
N TRP A 104 -2.39 -18.80 9.91
CA TRP A 104 -2.13 -17.36 10.04
C TRP A 104 -1.21 -17.11 11.23
N GLY A 105 -0.04 -16.51 11.01
CA GLY A 105 0.75 -15.97 12.11
C GLY A 105 0.11 -14.70 12.71
N PRO A 106 0.38 -14.36 13.99
CA PRO A 106 -0.12 -13.13 14.62
C PRO A 106 0.19 -11.84 13.84
N ALA A 107 1.36 -11.77 13.20
CA ALA A 107 1.73 -10.61 12.40
C ALA A 107 0.88 -10.47 11.12
N ALA A 108 0.36 -11.57 10.58
CA ALA A 108 -0.52 -11.52 9.42
C ALA A 108 -1.87 -10.88 9.74
N TYR A 109 -2.43 -11.11 10.93
CA TYR A 109 -3.62 -10.40 11.41
C TYR A 109 -3.36 -8.90 11.58
N VAL A 110 -2.21 -8.53 12.14
CA VAL A 110 -1.80 -7.12 12.26
C VAL A 110 -1.65 -6.49 10.88
N HIS A 111 -1.02 -7.19 9.93
CA HIS A 111 -0.81 -6.70 8.56
C HIS A 111 -2.13 -6.52 7.81
N ALA A 112 -3.06 -7.46 7.95
CA ALA A 112 -4.42 -7.35 7.41
C ALA A 112 -5.16 -6.14 8.02
N GLY A 113 -5.09 -5.97 9.34
CA GLY A 113 -5.70 -4.84 10.04
C GLY A 113 -5.14 -3.48 9.59
N VAL A 114 -3.82 -3.36 9.49
CA VAL A 114 -3.15 -2.15 8.96
C VAL A 114 -3.56 -1.90 7.50
N GLY A 115 -3.60 -2.94 6.67
CA GLY A 115 -4.05 -2.85 5.27
C GLY A 115 -5.47 -2.31 5.14
N ILE A 116 -6.41 -2.79 5.97
CA ILE A 116 -7.79 -2.29 6.00
C ILE A 116 -7.82 -0.80 6.38
N VAL A 117 -7.07 -0.39 7.41
CA VAL A 117 -7.00 1.02 7.84
C VAL A 117 -6.46 1.91 6.73
N LEU A 118 -5.41 1.49 6.03
CA LEU A 118 -4.83 2.22 4.90
C LEU A 118 -5.82 2.33 3.73
N ALA A 119 -6.52 1.23 3.40
CA ALA A 119 -7.54 1.21 2.36
C ALA A 119 -8.69 2.19 2.66
N LEU A 120 -9.18 2.22 3.91
CA LEU A 120 -10.19 3.18 4.35
C LEU A 120 -9.71 4.63 4.24
N ASN A 121 -8.45 4.90 4.62
CA ASN A 121 -7.86 6.24 4.46
C ASN A 121 -7.76 6.66 2.99
N ARG A 122 -7.40 5.74 2.10
CA ARG A 122 -7.32 6.00 0.65
C ARG A 122 -8.71 6.20 0.04
N ALA A 123 -9.72 5.46 0.48
CA ALA A 123 -11.11 5.69 0.10
C ALA A 123 -11.60 7.09 0.52
N GLN A 124 -11.26 7.54 1.73
CA GLN A 124 -11.56 8.91 2.16
C GLN A 124 -10.82 9.96 1.32
N ALA A 125 -9.54 9.72 0.99
CA ALA A 125 -8.78 10.62 0.12
C ALA A 125 -9.41 10.71 -1.28
N LEU A 126 -9.92 9.60 -1.81
CA LEU A 126 -10.62 9.55 -3.09
C LEU A 126 -11.91 10.38 -3.06
N LEU A 127 -12.74 10.26 -2.01
CA LEU A 127 -13.95 11.08 -1.85
C LEU A 127 -13.62 12.59 -1.82
N ILE A 128 -12.50 12.96 -1.19
CA ILE A 128 -12.05 14.35 -1.16
C ILE A 128 -11.56 14.80 -2.54
N ALA A 129 -10.84 13.94 -3.28
CA ALA A 129 -10.39 14.22 -4.64
C ALA A 129 -11.58 14.40 -5.60
N ASP A 130 -12.61 13.55 -5.49
CA ASP A 130 -13.84 13.62 -6.27
C ASP A 130 -14.59 14.93 -6.01
N ALA A 131 -14.74 15.31 -4.73
CA ALA A 131 -15.36 16.58 -4.36
C ALA A 131 -14.59 17.78 -4.94
N LEU A 132 -13.25 17.76 -4.91
CA LEU A 132 -12.42 18.82 -5.49
C LEU A 132 -12.56 18.89 -7.01
N ALA A 133 -12.56 17.75 -7.69
CA ALA A 133 -12.73 17.67 -9.14
C ALA A 133 -14.11 18.17 -9.59
N SER A 134 -15.17 17.88 -8.83
CA SER A 134 -16.53 18.38 -9.11
C SER A 134 -16.72 19.90 -8.93
N THR A 135 -15.79 20.56 -8.24
CA THR A 135 -15.80 22.01 -8.00
C THR A 135 -14.87 22.78 -8.94
N ALA A 136 -14.07 22.09 -9.76
CA ALA A 136 -13.25 22.74 -10.77
C ALA A 136 -14.15 23.24 -11.90
N PRO A 137 -13.99 24.50 -12.37
CA PRO A 137 -14.77 25.02 -13.49
C PRO A 137 -14.54 24.13 -14.72
N ALA A 138 -15.61 23.85 -15.45
CA ALA A 138 -15.63 22.85 -16.51
C ALA A 138 -14.69 23.14 -17.69
N ASP A 139 -14.16 24.35 -17.82
CA ASP A 139 -13.24 24.73 -18.89
C ASP A 139 -12.25 25.80 -18.39
N SER A 140 -10.95 25.53 -18.55
CA SER A 140 -9.89 26.53 -18.69
C SER A 140 -8.84 26.03 -19.67
#